data_AF-A0AAV2MYC4-F1
#
_entry.id   AF-A0AAV2MYC4-F1
#
_cell.length_a   1.000
_cell.length_b   1.000
_cell.length_c   1.000
_cell.angle_alpha   90.00
_cell.angle_beta   90.00
_cell.angle_gamma   90.00
#
_symmetry.space_group_name_H-M   'P 1'
#
loop_
_entity.id
_entity.type
_entity.pdbx_description
1 polymer ?
#
loop_
_entity_poly.entity_id
_entity_poly.type
_entity_poly.pdbx_seq_one_letter_code
_entity_poly.pdbx_strand_id
1 'polypeptide(L)'
;MSNETRMLIQRRATIKSQLTRFKGFLEKWTERPDEQQLIERLAKIKATWNSFDEIQSSLDLLNKNETEVPDITDDNERIQFEELYFELTARAQRRLAAIRPSGLGW
;
A
#
# COMPACT_ATOMS: atom_id res chain seq x y z
N MET A 1 -3.32 -1.14 -25.91
CA MET A 1 -3.93 -1.35 -24.57
C MET A 1 -5.07 -2.38 -24.60
N SER A 2 -4.73 -3.62 -24.26
CA SER A 2 -5.64 -4.77 -24.15
C SER A 2 -6.68 -4.62 -23.01
N ASN A 3 -7.73 -5.44 -23.04
CA ASN A 3 -8.72 -5.51 -21.94
C ASN A 3 -8.07 -5.97 -20.62
N GLU A 4 -7.10 -6.88 -20.71
CA GLU A 4 -6.32 -7.37 -19.57
C GLU A 4 -5.50 -6.25 -18.92
N THR A 5 -4.80 -5.43 -19.70
CA THR A 5 -4.04 -4.27 -19.21
C THR A 5 -4.96 -3.29 -18.45
N ARG A 6 -6.16 -3.02 -18.98
CA ARG A 6 -7.14 -2.14 -18.29
C ARG A 6 -7.61 -2.72 -16.96
N MET A 7 -7.88 -4.02 -16.89
CA MET A 7 -8.28 -4.69 -15.65
C MET A 7 -7.17 -4.64 -14.60
N LEU A 8 -5.92 -4.85 -15.00
CA LEU A 8 -4.76 -4.77 -14.11
C LEU A 8 -4.56 -3.34 -13.57
N ILE A 9 -4.64 -2.32 -14.44
CA ILE A 9 -4.58 -0.90 -14.04
C ILE A 9 -5.68 -0.58 -13.01
N GLN A 10 -6.91 -1.05 -13.24
CA GLN A 10 -8.02 -0.82 -12.31
C GLN A 10 -7.81 -1.51 -10.95
N ARG A 11 -7.26 -2.72 -10.94
CA ARG A 11 -6.91 -3.42 -9.70
C ARG A 11 -5.79 -2.68 -8.94
N ARG A 12 -4.74 -2.23 -9.64
CA ARG A 12 -3.66 -1.40 -9.07
C ARG A 12 -4.22 -0.14 -8.41
N ALA A 13 -5.08 0.59 -9.12
CA ALA A 13 -5.73 1.79 -8.60
C ALA A 13 -6.60 1.50 -7.36
N THR A 14 -7.27 0.36 -7.34
CA THR A 14 -8.06 -0.07 -6.18
C THR A 14 -7.17 -0.31 -4.96
N ILE A 15 -6.00 -0.93 -5.12
CA ILE A 15 -5.02 -1.11 -4.04
C ILE A 15 -4.51 0.25 -3.53
N LYS A 16 -4.12 1.18 -4.43
CA LYS A 16 -3.71 2.54 -4.04
C LYS A 16 -4.79 3.26 -3.22
N SER A 17 -6.06 3.11 -3.58
CA SER A 17 -7.18 3.68 -2.80
C SER A 17 -7.28 3.13 -1.37
N GLN A 18 -6.81 1.91 -1.12
CA GLN A 18 -6.76 1.33 0.23
C GLN A 18 -5.69 2.01 1.07
N LEU A 19 -4.52 2.30 0.50
CA LEU A 19 -3.48 3.11 1.17
C LEU A 19 -4.01 4.51 1.51
N THR A 20 -4.68 5.19 0.56
CA THR A 20 -5.26 6.53 0.81
C THR A 20 -6.27 6.52 1.95
N ARG A 21 -7.17 5.51 1.99
CA ARG A 21 -8.13 5.37 3.09
C ARG A 21 -7.44 5.10 4.42
N PHE A 22 -6.38 4.32 4.42
CA PHE A 22 -5.60 4.06 5.64
C PHE A 22 -4.84 5.29 6.10
N LYS A 23 -4.27 6.09 5.19
CA LYS A 23 -3.69 7.39 5.49
C LYS A 23 -4.67 8.31 6.20
N GLY A 24 -5.87 8.48 5.64
CA GLY A 24 -6.92 9.32 6.25
C GLY A 24 -7.34 8.81 7.63
N PHE A 25 -7.38 7.48 7.83
CA PHE A 25 -7.58 6.90 9.16
C PHE A 25 -6.43 7.25 10.12
N LEU A 26 -5.18 7.12 9.68
CA LEU A 26 -4.03 7.47 10.51
C LEU A 26 -4.01 8.96 10.84
N GLU A 27 -4.40 9.85 9.94
CA GLU A 27 -4.46 11.29 10.22
C GLU A 27 -5.42 11.62 11.37
N LYS A 28 -6.59 10.96 11.42
CA LYS A 28 -7.63 11.18 12.45
C LYS A 28 -7.47 10.33 13.70
N TRP A 29 -6.55 9.37 13.68
CA TRP A 29 -6.34 8.41 14.77
C TRP A 29 -6.21 9.04 16.16
N THR A 30 -5.49 10.16 16.28
CA THR A 30 -5.24 10.81 17.58
C THR A 30 -6.51 11.39 18.20
N GLU A 31 -7.56 11.61 17.41
CA GLU A 31 -8.85 12.09 17.92
C GLU A 31 -9.59 10.99 18.69
N ARG A 32 -9.46 9.72 18.24
CA ARG A 32 -10.12 8.53 18.82
C ARG A 32 -9.25 7.28 18.62
N PRO A 33 -8.20 7.08 19.43
CA PRO A 33 -7.32 5.93 19.28
C PRO A 33 -8.04 4.63 19.67
N ASP A 34 -7.96 3.62 18.81
CA ASP A 34 -8.54 2.28 18.99
C ASP A 34 -7.55 1.21 18.52
N GLU A 35 -6.74 0.68 19.44
CA GLU A 35 -5.62 -0.24 19.15
C GLU A 35 -6.04 -1.38 18.22
N GLN A 36 -7.18 -2.01 18.48
CA GLN A 36 -7.64 -3.14 17.69
C GLN A 36 -7.93 -2.73 16.24
N GLN A 37 -8.61 -1.60 16.03
CA GLN A 37 -8.84 -1.11 14.66
C GLN A 37 -7.54 -0.82 13.90
N LEU A 38 -6.51 -0.30 14.58
CA LEU A 38 -5.21 -0.07 13.95
C LEU A 38 -4.51 -1.38 13.59
N ILE A 39 -4.57 -2.40 14.45
CA ILE A 39 -4.03 -3.74 14.17
C ILE A 39 -4.70 -4.34 12.94
N GLU A 40 -6.04 -4.38 12.91
CA GLU A 40 -6.82 -4.97 11.81
C GLU A 40 -6.58 -4.24 10.49
N ARG A 41 -6.56 -2.91 10.51
CA ARG A 41 -6.31 -2.11 9.30
C ARG A 41 -4.88 -2.26 8.81
N LEU A 42 -3.89 -2.29 9.72
CA LEU A 42 -2.50 -2.52 9.36
C LEU A 42 -2.30 -3.90 8.72
N ALA A 43 -2.93 -4.94 9.27
CA ALA A 43 -2.88 -6.29 8.69
C ALA A 43 -3.42 -6.31 7.25
N LYS A 44 -4.58 -5.66 7.01
CA LYS A 44 -5.16 -5.52 5.67
C LYS A 44 -4.23 -4.79 4.71
N ILE A 45 -3.56 -3.72 5.15
CA ILE A 45 -2.64 -2.96 4.31
C ILE A 45 -1.39 -3.77 4.00
N LYS A 46 -0.83 -4.51 4.96
CA LYS A 46 0.31 -5.42 4.70
C LYS A 46 -0.03 -6.47 3.64
N ALA A 47 -1.27 -6.97 3.63
CA ALA A 47 -1.72 -7.94 2.64
C ALA A 47 -1.79 -7.37 1.20
N THR A 48 -1.79 -6.04 1.00
CA THR A 48 -1.84 -5.46 -0.35
C THR A 48 -0.51 -5.46 -1.07
N TRP A 49 0.61 -5.64 -0.37
CA TRP A 49 1.96 -5.57 -0.96
C TRP A 49 2.14 -6.58 -2.09
N ASN A 50 1.94 -7.88 -1.79
CA ASN A 50 2.12 -8.94 -2.77
C ASN A 50 1.19 -8.75 -3.97
N SER A 51 -0.08 -8.41 -3.73
CA SER A 51 -1.04 -8.17 -4.81
C SER A 51 -0.65 -6.99 -5.69
N PHE A 52 -0.09 -5.91 -5.13
CA PHE A 52 0.41 -4.79 -5.93
C PHE A 52 1.61 -5.23 -6.77
N ASP A 53 2.57 -5.92 -6.16
CA ASP A 53 3.80 -6.37 -6.83
C ASP A 53 3.51 -7.33 -7.99
N GLU A 54 2.58 -8.28 -7.80
CA GLU A 54 2.10 -9.19 -8.84
C GLU A 54 1.44 -8.43 -10.01
N ILE A 55 0.57 -7.47 -9.70
CA ILE A 55 -0.12 -6.66 -10.72
C ILE A 55 0.87 -5.80 -11.49
N GLN A 56 1.78 -5.10 -10.80
CA GLN A 56 2.78 -4.26 -11.44
C GLN A 56 3.71 -5.10 -12.32
N SER A 57 4.20 -6.23 -11.83
CA SER A 57 5.04 -7.13 -12.62
C SER A 57 4.32 -7.66 -13.86
N SER A 58 3.01 -7.93 -13.77
CA SER A 58 2.19 -8.35 -14.92
C SER A 58 2.05 -7.22 -15.95
N LEU A 59 1.86 -5.98 -15.50
CA LEU A 59 1.84 -4.80 -16.37
C LEU A 59 3.19 -4.58 -17.06
N ASP A 60 4.29 -4.68 -16.31
CA ASP A 60 5.66 -4.53 -16.82
C ASP A 60 5.96 -5.58 -17.91
N LEU A 61 5.45 -6.81 -17.77
CA LEU A 61 5.59 -7.87 -18.78
C LEU A 61 4.73 -7.61 -20.03
N LEU A 62 3.49 -7.15 -19.87
CA LEU A 62 2.62 -6.82 -20.99
C LEU A 62 3.17 -5.62 -21.79
N ASN A 63 3.71 -4.61 -21.12
CA ASN A 63 4.30 -3.43 -21.75
C ASN A 63 5.62 -3.74 -22.49
N LYS A 64 6.38 -4.75 -22.06
CA LYS A 64 7.56 -5.22 -22.82
C LYS A 64 7.20 -5.96 -24.11
N ASN A 65 6.01 -6.57 -24.16
CA ASN A 65 5.54 -7.37 -25.29
C ASN A 65 4.78 -6.54 -26.33
N GLU A 66 4.16 -5.42 -25.93
CA GLU A 66 3.69 -4.38 -26.86
C GLU A 66 4.93 -3.56 -27.30
N THR A 67 5.23 -3.46 -28.60
CA THR A 67 6.44 -2.84 -29.18
C THR A 67 6.60 -1.32 -28.92
N GLU A 68 5.89 -0.78 -27.93
CA GLU A 68 5.92 0.63 -27.54
C GLU A 68 6.98 0.87 -26.46
N VAL A 69 7.58 2.06 -26.51
CA VAL A 69 8.62 2.55 -25.60
C VAL A 69 8.23 2.26 -24.14
N PRO A 70 9.17 1.84 -23.26
CA PRO A 70 8.88 1.63 -21.84
C PRO A 70 8.18 2.85 -21.25
N ASP A 71 6.98 2.64 -20.71
CA ASP A 71 6.19 3.73 -20.15
C ASP A 71 6.80 4.17 -18.81
N ILE A 72 7.43 5.35 -18.81
CA ILE A 72 8.04 6.00 -17.63
C ILE A 72 7.02 6.14 -16.48
N THR A 73 5.72 6.07 -16.76
CA THR A 73 4.69 6.13 -15.73
C THR A 73 4.66 4.89 -14.81
N ASP A 74 5.14 3.72 -15.25
CA ASP A 74 5.07 2.49 -14.44
C ASP A 74 6.14 2.41 -13.34
N ASP A 75 7.38 2.81 -13.62
CA ASP A 75 8.43 2.87 -12.59
C ASP A 75 8.05 3.88 -11.49
N ASN A 76 7.47 5.01 -11.89
CA ASN A 76 6.96 6.02 -10.97
C ASN A 76 5.80 5.48 -10.11
N GLU A 77 4.94 4.64 -10.67
CA GLU A 77 3.83 4.02 -9.93
C GLU A 77 4.31 3.06 -8.83
N ARG A 78 5.36 2.28 -9.12
CA ARG A 78 5.98 1.40 -8.12
C ARG A 78 6.60 2.21 -6.98
N ILE A 79 7.43 3.19 -7.30
CA ILE A 79 8.09 4.05 -6.30
C ILE A 79 7.04 4.74 -5.40
N GLN A 80 6.03 5.37 -5.98
CA GLN A 80 4.98 6.05 -5.23
C GLN A 80 4.21 5.12 -4.30
N PHE A 81 3.92 3.90 -4.75
CA PHE A 81 3.26 2.91 -3.91
C PHE A 81 4.15 2.48 -2.75
N GLU A 82 5.40 2.15 -3.02
CA GLU A 82 6.35 1.67 -2.01
C GLU A 82 6.57 2.73 -0.92
N GLU A 83 6.86 3.97 -1.31
CA GLU A 83 7.05 5.08 -0.38
C GLU A 83 5.83 5.25 0.54
N LEU A 84 4.63 5.32 -0.05
CA LEU A 84 3.41 5.47 0.72
C LEU A 84 3.14 4.26 1.62
N TYR A 85 3.34 3.04 1.12
CA TYR A 85 3.16 1.82 1.89
C TYR A 85 4.09 1.79 3.11
N PHE A 86 5.38 2.05 2.93
CA PHE A 86 6.35 2.04 4.02
C PHE A 86 6.11 3.18 5.02
N GLU A 87 5.76 4.38 4.54
CA GLU A 87 5.40 5.50 5.40
C GLU A 87 4.22 5.12 6.33
N LEU A 88 3.14 4.60 5.76
CA LEU A 88 1.91 4.30 6.50
C LEU A 88 2.10 3.12 7.46
N THR A 89 2.77 2.06 7.02
CA THR A 89 3.03 0.88 7.87
C THR A 89 3.96 1.21 9.03
N ALA A 90 5.02 1.99 8.80
CA ALA A 90 5.90 2.44 9.87
C ALA A 90 5.17 3.36 10.86
N ARG A 91 4.36 4.31 10.36
CA ARG A 91 3.55 5.20 11.21
C ARG A 91 2.58 4.43 12.09
N ALA A 92 1.91 3.42 11.53
CA ALA A 92 1.01 2.54 12.28
C ALA A 92 1.76 1.74 13.36
N GLN A 93 2.89 1.14 13.02
CA GLN A 93 3.70 0.36 13.96
C GLN A 93 4.22 1.22 15.12
N ARG A 94 4.72 2.43 14.85
CA ARG A 94 5.17 3.35 15.91
C ARG A 94 4.05 3.70 16.88
N ARG A 95 2.81 3.86 16.39
CA ARG A 95 1.64 4.13 17.24
C ARG A 95 1.28 2.93 18.11
N LEU A 96 1.31 1.72 17.56
CA LEU A 96 1.09 0.49 18.33
C LEU A 96 2.17 0.33 19.42
N ALA A 97 3.44 0.59 19.09
CA ALA A 97 4.53 0.55 20.06
C ALA A 97 4.35 1.60 21.16
N ALA A 98 3.89 2.81 20.84
CA ALA A 98 3.64 3.87 21.83
C ALA A 98 2.50 3.54 22.80
N ILE A 99 1.51 2.74 22.38
CA ILE A 99 0.40 2.28 23.24
C ILE A 99 0.86 1.20 24.23
N ARG A 100 1.91 0.46 23.87
CA ARG A 100 2.51 -0.58 24.68
C ARG A 100 3.84 -0.08 25.24
N PRO A 101 3.85 0.86 26.22
CA PRO A 101 5.09 1.23 26.86
C PRO A 101 5.64 -0.01 27.56
N SER A 102 6.78 -0.50 27.06
CA SER A 102 7.72 -1.44 27.66
C SER A 102 7.22 -2.18 28.90
N GLY A 103 6.39 -3.21 28.71
CA GLY A 103 6.17 -4.22 29.74
C GLY A 103 7.37 -5.17 29.79
N LEU A 104 8.47 -4.71 30.39
CA LEU A 104 9.69 -5.46 30.78
C LEU A 104 10.58 -4.43 31.51
N GLY A 105 10.94 -4.54 32.78
CA GLY A 105 10.74 -5.55 33.79
C GLY A 105 11.74 -5.25 34.91
N TRP A 106 11.28 -5.25 36.17
CA TRP A 106 11.94 -5.73 37.38
C TRP A 106 10.82 -6.10 38.37
#